data_AF-A0A3B9Y1J6-F1
#
_entry.id   AF-A0A3B9Y1J6-F1
#
_cell.length_a   1.000
_cell.length_b   1.000
_cell.length_c   1.000
_cell.angle_alpha   90.00
_cell.angle_beta   90.00
_cell.angle_gamma   90.00
#
_symmetry.space_group_name_H-M   'P 1'
#
loop_
_entity.id
_entity.type
_entity.pdbx_description
1 polymer ?
#
loop_
_entity_poly.entity_id
_entity_poly.type
_entity_poly.pdbx_seq_one_letter_code
_entity_poly.pdbx_strand_id
1 'polypeptide(L)'
;MIESYLNALNAELLTRLQKSGEAFLSNAVIGETFVLRACIVNFRTSLEDIEALPGIVIRIGREVDAAIRPGKQKDPERNIL
;
A
#
# COMPACT_ATOMS: atom_id res chain seq x y z
N MET A 1 -1.39 11.36 14.22
CA MET A 1 -2.63 11.45 13.42
C MET A 1 -2.39 11.07 11.96
N ILE A 2 -1.52 11.76 11.22
CA ILE A 2 -1.18 11.37 9.82
C ILE A 2 -0.25 10.15 9.79
N GLU A 3 0.78 10.14 10.63
CA GLU A 3 1.77 9.05 10.65
C GLU A 3 1.18 7.69 11.04
N SER A 4 0.33 7.67 12.07
CA SER A 4 -0.43 6.47 12.45
C SER A 4 -1.29 5.93 11.30
N TYR A 5 -1.90 6.82 10.52
CA TYR A 5 -2.67 6.43 9.34
C TYR A 5 -1.77 5.90 8.21
N LEU A 6 -0.65 6.57 7.92
CA LEU A 6 0.31 6.12 6.90
C LEU A 6 0.94 4.77 7.26
N ASN A 7 1.22 4.54 8.54
CA ASN A 7 1.71 3.25 9.03
C ASN A 7 0.67 2.14 8.80
N ALA A 8 -0.60 2.40 9.11
CA ALA A 8 -1.69 1.45 8.86
C ALA A 8 -1.89 1.20 7.35
N LEU A 9 -1.85 2.26 6.55
CA LEU A 9 -1.94 2.20 5.09
C LEU A 9 -0.81 1.34 4.50
N ASN A 10 0.44 1.57 4.90
CA ASN A 10 1.58 0.84 4.38
C ASN A 10 1.58 -0.63 4.81
N ALA A 11 1.13 -0.94 6.04
CA ALA A 11 1.03 -2.32 6.52
C ALA A 11 -0.04 -3.12 5.76
N GLU A 12 -1.22 -2.52 5.53
CA GLU A 12 -2.29 -3.17 4.77
C GLU A 12 -1.94 -3.26 3.27
N LEU A 13 -1.32 -2.21 2.69
CA LEU A 13 -0.81 -2.23 1.33
C LEU A 13 0.17 -3.39 1.12
N LEU A 14 1.15 -3.55 2.02
CA LEU A 14 2.11 -4.65 1.94
C LEU A 14 1.41 -6.01 1.95
N THR A 15 0.42 -6.17 2.84
CA THR A 15 -0.36 -7.40 2.95
C THR A 15 -1.10 -7.73 1.66
N ARG A 16 -1.74 -6.73 1.03
CA ARG A 16 -2.46 -6.93 -0.24
C ARG A 16 -1.53 -7.16 -1.42
N LEU A 17 -0.40 -6.45 -1.47
CA LEU A 17 0.62 -6.61 -2.50
C LEU A 17 1.16 -8.05 -2.52
N GLN A 18 1.50 -8.59 -1.35
CA GLN A 18 1.98 -9.97 -1.23
C GLN A 18 0.89 -10.99 -1.59
N LYS A 19 -0.37 -10.73 -1.21
CA LYS A 19 -1.51 -11.60 -1.55
C LYS A 19 -1.90 -11.56 -3.03
N SER A 20 -1.64 -10.46 -3.75
CA SER A 20 -1.96 -10.39 -5.17
C SER A 20 -1.01 -11.23 -6.03
N GLY A 21 0.19 -11.53 -5.51
CA GLY A 21 1.22 -12.27 -6.22
C GLY A 21 1.98 -11.45 -7.27
N GLU A 22 1.66 -10.16 -7.42
CA GLU A 22 2.30 -9.28 -8.40
C GLU A 22 3.70 -8.83 -7.95
N ALA A 23 3.92 -8.64 -6.65
CA ALA A 23 5.23 -8.36 -6.08
C ALA A 23 5.34 -8.82 -4.64
N PHE A 24 6.54 -9.20 -4.21
CA PHE A 24 6.82 -9.57 -2.83
C PHE A 24 7.88 -8.63 -2.24
N LEU A 25 7.42 -7.63 -1.48
CA LEU A 25 8.28 -6.70 -0.74
C LEU A 25 8.39 -7.12 0.73
N SER A 26 9.36 -6.56 1.42
CA SER A 26 9.42 -6.57 2.89
C SER A 26 9.12 -5.18 3.43
N ASN A 27 8.98 -5.04 4.74
CA ASN A 27 8.96 -3.73 5.39
C ASN A 27 10.30 -3.42 6.06
N ALA A 28 10.46 -2.16 6.44
CA ALA A 28 11.35 -1.75 7.50
C ALA A 28 10.59 -0.79 8.43
N VAL A 29 11.12 -0.61 9.64
CA VAL A 29 10.67 0.44 10.56
C VAL A 29 11.86 1.37 10.76
N ILE A 30 11.71 2.63 10.34
CA ILE A 30 12.74 3.66 10.49
C ILE A 30 12.20 4.67 11.50
N GLY A 31 12.80 4.72 12.68
CA GLY A 31 12.19 5.39 13.83
C GLY A 31 10.89 4.69 14.21
N GLU A 32 9.75 5.35 14.03
CA GLU A 32 8.41 4.82 14.28
C GLU A 32 7.59 4.66 12.98
N THR A 33 8.19 4.94 11.83
CA THR A 33 7.51 4.93 10.53
C THR A 33 7.65 3.57 9.85
N PHE A 34 6.52 2.96 9.47
CA PHE A 34 6.46 1.73 8.69
C PHE A 34 6.62 2.07 7.21
N VAL A 35 7.67 1.53 6.58
CA VAL A 35 7.98 1.77 5.17
C VAL A 35 8.05 0.47 4.37
N LEU A 36 7.66 0.53 3.10
CA LEU A 36 7.88 -0.56 2.15
C LEU A 36 9.37 -0.58 1.75
N ARG A 37 9.97 -1.76 1.72
CA ARG A 37 11.38 -1.95 1.39
C ARG A 37 11.53 -2.97 0.25
N ALA A 38 12.02 -2.49 -0.88
CA ALA A 38 12.44 -3.31 -2.01
C ALA A 38 13.92 -3.69 -1.88
N CYS A 39 14.17 -4.96 -1.55
CA CYS A 39 15.51 -5.53 -1.58
C CYS A 39 15.68 -6.35 -2.87
N ILE A 40 16.39 -5.79 -3.84
CA ILE A 40 16.61 -6.45 -5.13
C ILE A 40 17.79 -7.42 -4.98
N VAL A 41 17.46 -8.69 -4.77
CA VAL A 41 18.44 -9.76 -4.53
C VAL A 41 18.32 -10.91 -5.53
N ASN A 42 17.22 -10.97 -6.28
CA ASN A 42 17.01 -11.97 -7.32
C ASN A 42 17.74 -11.53 -8.59
N PHE A 43 18.74 -12.29 -9.01
CA PHE A 43 19.53 -12.00 -10.23
C PHE A 43 18.71 -12.06 -11.52
N ARG A 44 17.50 -12.62 -11.48
CA ARG A 44 16.56 -12.61 -12.63
C ARG A 44 15.69 -11.36 -12.70
N THR A 45 15.74 -10.46 -11.72
CA THR A 45 14.98 -9.21 -11.75
C THR A 45 15.49 -8.33 -12.89
N SER A 46 14.59 -7.93 -13.78
CA SER A 46 14.90 -7.06 -14.92
C SER A 46 14.57 -5.59 -14.60
N LEU A 47 14.92 -4.67 -15.52
CA LEU A 47 14.56 -3.26 -15.37
C LEU A 47 13.04 -3.07 -15.41
N GLU A 48 12.36 -3.82 -16.27
CA GLU A 48 10.91 -3.77 -16.44
C GLU A 48 10.19 -4.15 -15.13
N ASP A 49 10.71 -5.12 -14.37
CA ASP A 49 10.18 -5.47 -13.04
C ASP A 49 10.26 -4.29 -12.07
N ILE A 50 11.38 -3.55 -12.09
CA ILE A 50 11.61 -2.38 -11.23
C ILE A 50 10.70 -1.22 -11.62
N GLU A 51 10.52 -0.98 -12.92
CA GLU A 51 9.68 0.08 -13.45
C GLU A 51 8.18 -0.18 -13.25
N ALA A 52 7.76 -1.45 -13.26
CA ALA A 52 6.38 -1.84 -12.99
C ALA A 52 5.99 -1.64 -11.51
N LEU A 53 6.94 -1.80 -10.59
CA LEU A 53 6.68 -1.83 -9.15
C LEU A 53 5.96 -0.57 -8.61
N PRO A 54 6.38 0.67 -8.93
CA PRO A 54 5.66 1.88 -8.51
C PRO A 54 4.20 1.90 -8.97
N GLY A 55 3.91 1.45 -10.19
CA GLY A 55 2.54 1.40 -10.73
C GLY A 55 1.64 0.45 -9.92
N ILE A 56 2.16 -0.74 -9.61
CA ILE A 56 1.47 -1.74 -8.79
C ILE A 56 1.21 -1.18 -7.38
N VAL A 57 2.24 -0.62 -6.75
CA VAL A 57 2.16 -0.03 -5.39
C VAL A 57 1.15 1.12 -5.34
N ILE A 58 1.16 2.02 -6.33
CA ILE A 58 0.22 3.16 -6.38
C ILE A 58 -1.22 2.67 -6.55
N ARG A 59 -1.45 1.68 -7.43
CA ARG A 59 -2.79 1.13 -7.68
C ARG A 59 -3.37 0.51 -6.41
N ILE A 60 -2.64 -0.42 -5.79
CA ILE A 60 -3.09 -1.09 -4.56
C ILE A 60 -3.17 -0.07 -3.41
N GLY A 61 -2.22 0.86 -3.31
CA GLY A 61 -2.24 1.91 -2.29
C GLY A 61 -3.48 2.79 -2.37
N ARG A 62 -3.95 3.15 -3.57
CA ARG A 62 -5.22 3.88 -3.76
C ARG A 62 -6.43 3.06 -3.33
N GLU A 63 -6.44 1.76 -3.61
CA GLU A 63 -7.52 0.85 -3.19
C GLU A 63 -7.60 0.74 -1.67
N VAL A 64 -6.44 0.58 -1.00
CA VAL A 64 -6.38 0.54 0.47
C VAL A 64 -6.79 1.87 1.07
N ASP A 65 -6.23 2.97 0.57
CA ASP A 65 -6.57 4.32 0.99
C ASP A 65 -8.08 4.59 0.90
N ALA A 66 -8.69 4.26 -0.24
CA ALA A 66 -10.14 4.40 -0.41
C ALA A 66 -10.96 3.57 0.61
N ALA A 67 -10.44 2.42 1.06
CA ALA A 67 -11.11 1.55 2.00
C ALA A 67 -10.96 1.99 3.48
N ILE A 68 -9.81 2.55 3.86
CA ILE A 68 -9.49 2.80 5.27
C ILE A 68 -9.38 4.30 5.63
N ARG A 69 -9.42 5.21 4.66
CA ARG A 69 -9.31 6.65 4.93
C ARG A 69 -10.45 7.12 5.84
N PRO A 70 -10.15 7.71 7.01
CA PRO A 70 -11.15 8.30 7.88
C PRO A 70 -11.95 9.39 7.14
N GLY A 71 -13.28 9.36 7.23
CA GLY A 71 -14.17 10.35 6.59
C GLY A 71 -14.80 9.93 5.25
N LYS A 72 -14.53 8.72 4.73
CA LYS A 72 -15.26 8.11 3.59
C LYS A 72 -16.27 7.05 4.05
N GLN A 73 -16.89 7.21 5.22
CA GLN A 73 -18.04 6.40 5.57
C GLN A 73 -19.17 6.78 4.60
N LYS A 74 -19.66 5.81 3.80
CA LYS A 74 -20.90 5.98 3.04
C LYS A 74 -21.99 6.26 4.06
N ASP A 75 -22.36 7.54 4.17
CA ASP A 75 -23.51 7.96 4.93
C ASP A 75 -24.77 7.39 4.24
N PRO A 76 -25.48 6.42 4.86
CA PRO A 76 -26.70 5.86 4.29
C PRO A 76 -27.83 6.90 4.19
N GLU A 77 -27.70 8.06 4.85
CA GLU A 77 -28.76 9.06 4.99
C GLU A 77 -28.76 10.15 3.90
N ARG A 78 -27.79 10.14 2.97
CA ARG A 78 -27.74 11.12 1.87
C ARG A 78 -28.76 10.91 0.73
N ASN A 79 -29.68 9.95 0.86
CA ASN A 79 -30.70 9.68 -0.16
C ASN A 79 -32.12 10.09 0.26
N ILE A 80 -32.24 10.96 1.26
CA ILE A 80 -33.51 11.55 1.69
C ILE A 80 -33.37 13.08 1.69
N LEU A 81 -33.30 13.67 0.50
CA LEU A 81 -33.75 15.02 0.17
C LEU A 81 -33.77 15.17 -1.36
#